data_AF-A0A950ZSK3-F1
#
_entry.id   AF-A0A950ZSK3-F1
#
_cell.length_a   1.000
_cell.length_b   1.000
_cell.length_c   1.000
_cell.angle_alpha   90.00
_cell.angle_beta   90.00
_cell.angle_gamma   90.00
#
_symmetry.space_group_name_H-M   'P 1'
#
loop_
_entity.id
_entity.type
_entity.pdbx_description
1 polymer ?
#
loop_
_entity_poly.entity_id
_entity_poly.type
_entity_poly.pdbx_seq_one_letter_code
_entity_poly.pdbx_strand_id
1 'polypeptide(L)'
;MEPVIRTFVLADLKCYLCGTLAGSLERERQRGVTSVGAWDTSRFRCPRCGGSVYVDQVEIVDRRFEPLEWEDDGPRRGRPPKWLVEQRRRKRERELRNLEGPQQVA
;
A
#
# COMPACT_ATOMS: atom_id res chain seq x y z
N MET A 1 -17.76 -0.25 0.03
CA MET A 1 -17.03 -1.51 0.24
C MET A 1 -16.79 -1.67 1.73
N GLU A 2 -17.02 -2.85 2.31
CA GLU A 2 -16.79 -3.08 3.74
C GLU A 2 -15.32 -3.42 4.01
N PRO A 3 -14.68 -2.88 5.06
CA PRO A 3 -13.28 -3.18 5.38
C PRO A 3 -13.12 -4.63 5.81
N VAL A 4 -12.09 -5.31 5.30
CA VAL A 4 -11.77 -6.69 5.69
C VAL A 4 -10.92 -6.66 6.96
N ILE A 5 -11.48 -7.14 8.07
CA ILE A 5 -10.75 -7.26 9.34
C ILE A 5 -10.05 -8.61 9.39
N ARG A 6 -8.72 -8.59 9.55
CA ARG A 6 -7.88 -9.78 9.76
C ARG A 6 -7.21 -9.71 11.12
N THR A 7 -7.25 -10.80 11.86
CA THR A 7 -6.65 -10.92 13.19
C THR A 7 -5.26 -11.55 13.07
N PHE A 8 -4.26 -10.95 13.69
CA PHE A 8 -2.88 -11.46 13.74
C PHE A 8 -2.50 -11.78 15.16
N VAL A 9 -1.69 -12.82 15.33
CA VAL A 9 -0.96 -13.07 16.57
C VAL A 9 0.48 -12.64 16.35
N LEU A 10 0.93 -11.69 17.16
CA LEU A 10 2.30 -11.22 17.23
C LEU A 10 2.98 -11.84 18.45
N ALA A 11 4.22 -12.26 18.30
CA ALA A 11 5.00 -12.82 19.39
C ALA A 11 6.44 -12.30 19.36
N ASP A 12 6.90 -11.71 20.46
CA ASP A 12 8.27 -11.27 20.61
C ASP A 12 9.18 -12.41 21.04
N LEU A 13 10.35 -12.50 20.42
CA LEU A 13 11.36 -13.49 20.71
C LEU A 13 12.50 -12.87 21.53
N LYS A 14 12.71 -13.35 22.75
CA LYS A 14 13.87 -12.96 23.58
C LYS A 14 14.90 -14.08 23.66
N CYS A 15 16.16 -13.70 23.77
CA CYS A 15 17.24 -14.66 23.96
C CYS A 15 17.33 -15.13 25.41
N TYR A 16 17.39 -16.45 25.64
CA TYR A 16 17.64 -17.01 26.97
C TYR A 16 18.98 -16.61 27.57
N LEU A 17 20.00 -16.39 26.73
CA LEU A 17 21.37 -16.18 27.18
C LEU A 17 21.68 -14.71 27.48
N CYS A 18 21.32 -13.81 26.57
CA CYS A 18 21.69 -12.39 26.67
C CYS A 18 20.51 -11.44 26.91
N GLY A 19 19.27 -11.97 27.02
CA GLY A 19 18.05 -11.19 27.25
C GLY A 19 17.66 -10.22 26.12
N THR A 20 18.44 -10.15 25.04
CA THR A 20 18.19 -9.23 23.94
C THR A 20 16.98 -9.69 23.12
N LEU A 21 16.18 -8.74 22.64
CA LEU A 21 15.12 -9.00 21.67
C LEU A 21 15.77 -9.52 20.37
N ALA A 22 15.48 -10.77 20.05
CA ALA A 22 16.03 -11.48 18.90
C ALA A 22 15.17 -11.30 17.63
N GLY A 23 13.89 -10.98 17.78
CA GLY A 23 12.97 -10.71 16.67
C GLY A 23 11.50 -10.79 17.09
N SER A 24 10.61 -10.77 16.10
CA SER A 24 9.16 -10.89 16.26
C SER A 24 8.59 -11.87 15.24
N LEU A 25 7.60 -12.66 15.64
CA LEU A 25 6.84 -13.57 14.77
C LEU A 25 5.43 -13.05 14.58
N GLU A 26 4.93 -13.12 13.35
CA GLU A 26 3.57 -12.75 13.01
C GLU A 26 2.87 -13.92 12.31
N ARG A 27 1.65 -14.24 12.75
CA ARG A 27 0.80 -15.26 12.11
C ARG A 27 -0.64 -14.77 12.03
N GLU A 28 -1.20 -14.82 10.84
CA GLU A 28 -2.63 -14.58 10.64
C GLU A 28 -3.45 -15.69 11.32
N ARG A 29 -4.41 -15.28 12.15
CA ARG A 29 -5.30 -16.19 12.86
C ARG A 29 -6.50 -16.50 11.98
N GLN A 30 -6.62 -17.75 11.55
CA GLN A 30 -7.82 -18.21 10.85
C GLN A 30 -9.01 -18.30 11.81
N ARG A 31 -10.18 -17.85 11.34
CA ARG A 31 -11.44 -17.91 12.10
C ARG A 31 -11.76 -19.36 12.46
N GLY A 32 -12.05 -19.62 13.73
CA GLY A 32 -12.38 -20.95 14.26
C GLY A 32 -11.23 -21.68 14.97
N VAL A 33 -10.00 -21.18 14.91
CA VAL A 33 -8.87 -21.75 15.67
C VAL A 33 -8.70 -21.01 17.00
N THR A 34 -8.95 -21.72 18.10
CA THR A 34 -8.86 -21.19 19.48
C THR A 34 -7.46 -21.24 20.05
N SER A 35 -6.57 -22.07 19.51
CA SER A 35 -5.18 -22.15 19.98
C SER A 35 -4.30 -21.14 19.27
N VAL A 36 -3.68 -20.27 20.07
CA VAL A 36 -2.43 -19.61 19.67
C VAL A 36 -1.40 -20.72 19.57
N GLY A 37 -1.24 -21.29 18.37
CA GLY A 37 -0.50 -22.52 18.14
C GLY A 37 0.91 -22.47 18.74
N ALA A 38 1.39 -23.63 19.20
CA ALA A 38 2.77 -23.78 19.65
C ALA A 38 3.73 -23.27 18.56
N TRP A 39 4.46 -22.21 18.87
CA TRP A 39 5.47 -21.66 17.99
C TRP A 39 6.73 -22.51 18.10
N ASP A 40 7.12 -23.17 17.01
CA ASP A 40 8.41 -23.86 16.97
C ASP A 40 9.53 -22.81 16.89
N THR A 41 10.07 -22.47 18.06
CA THR A 41 11.20 -21.54 18.19
C THR A 41 12.56 -22.23 18.11
N SER A 42 12.59 -23.56 17.99
CA SER A 42 13.82 -24.37 18.05
C SER A 42 14.83 -24.00 16.95
N ARG A 43 14.33 -23.49 15.82
CA ARG A 43 15.14 -23.08 14.66
C ARG A 43 15.68 -21.67 14.75
N PHE A 44 15.16 -20.83 15.63
CA PHE A 44 15.62 -19.44 15.77
C PHE A 44 16.79 -19.35 16.75
N ARG A 45 17.71 -18.45 16.43
CA ARG A 45 18.90 -18.16 17.23
C ARG A 45 19.07 -16.66 17.37
N CYS A 46 19.59 -16.24 18.52
CA CYS A 46 19.85 -14.83 18.78
C CYS A 46 20.94 -14.32 17.82
N PRO A 47 20.71 -13.25 17.06
CA PRO A 47 21.71 -12.71 16.13
C PRO A 47 22.93 -12.11 16.87
N ARG A 48 22.79 -11.82 18.17
CA ARG A 48 23.85 -11.22 18.98
C ARG A 48 24.83 -12.23 19.57
N CYS A 49 24.34 -13.34 20.12
CA CYS A 49 25.17 -14.31 20.84
C CYS A 49 25.02 -15.77 20.35
N GLY A 50 24.15 -16.02 19.36
CA GLY A 50 23.86 -17.36 18.87
C GLY A 50 23.03 -18.24 19.82
N GLY A 51 22.58 -17.72 20.96
CA GLY A 51 21.79 -18.47 21.95
C GLY A 51 20.39 -18.85 21.45
N SER A 52 19.76 -19.81 22.13
CA SER A 52 18.34 -20.12 21.91
C SER A 52 17.43 -18.95 22.30
N VAL A 53 16.25 -18.91 21.71
CA VAL A 53 15.24 -17.87 21.94
C VAL A 53 13.94 -18.48 22.44
N TYR A 54 13.12 -17.67 23.10
CA TYR A 54 11.78 -18.02 23.57
C TYR A 54 10.78 -16.94 23.26
N VAL A 55 9.51 -17.32 23.24
CA VAL A 55 8.38 -16.38 23.14
C VAL A 55 8.18 -15.70 24.49
N ASP A 56 8.33 -14.38 24.52
CA ASP A 56 8.22 -13.57 25.73
C ASP A 56 6.83 -12.94 25.86
N GLN A 57 6.47 -12.07 24.92
CA GLN A 57 5.19 -11.37 24.88
C GLN A 57 4.39 -11.82 23.65
N VAL A 58 3.09 -12.06 23.84
CA VAL A 58 2.17 -12.43 22.77
C VAL A 58 1.02 -11.43 22.74
N GLU A 59 0.76 -10.87 21.58
CA GLU A 59 -0.30 -9.90 21.34
C GLU A 59 -1.22 -10.35 20.21
N ILE A 60 -2.51 -10.06 20.36
CA ILE A 60 -3.50 -10.30 19.31
C ILE A 60 -3.92 -8.95 18.76
N VAL A 61 -3.66 -8.73 17.47
CA VAL A 61 -3.89 -7.44 16.80
C VAL A 61 -4.86 -7.63 15.64
N ASP A 62 -5.96 -6.89 15.66
CA ASP A 62 -6.88 -6.81 14.54
C ASP A 62 -6.44 -5.69 13.59
N ARG A 63 -6.08 -6.04 12.36
CA ARG A 63 -5.73 -5.08 11.31
C ARG A 63 -6.87 -4.96 10.31
N ARG A 64 -7.26 -3.72 10.01
CA ARG A 64 -8.23 -3.39 8.96
C ARG A 64 -7.50 -3.26 7.64
N PHE A 65 -7.92 -4.04 6.65
CA PHE A 65 -7.47 -3.91 5.27
C PHE A 65 -8.59 -3.29 4.46
N GLU A 66 -8.33 -2.11 3.91
CA GLU A 66 -9.16 -1.54 2.84
C GLU A 66 -8.78 -2.25 1.54
N PRO A 67 -9.74 -2.84 0.82
CA PRO A 67 -9.46 -3.34 -0.52
C PRO A 67 -8.97 -2.18 -1.39
N LEU A 68 -7.73 -2.28 -1.85
CA LEU A 68 -7.14 -1.28 -2.73
C LEU A 68 -7.77 -1.44 -4.12
N GLU A 69 -8.79 -0.65 -4.42
CA GLU A 69 -9.40 -0.58 -5.77
C GLU A 69 -8.44 0.17 -6.70
N TRP A 70 -7.50 -0.57 -7.29
CA TRP A 70 -6.63 -0.06 -8.35
C TRP A 70 -7.41 0.35 -9.62
N GLU A 71 -8.67 -0.08 -9.74
CA GLU A 71 -9.51 0.17 -10.91
C GLU A 71 -9.98 1.63 -11.01
N ASP A 72 -10.04 2.35 -9.88
CA ASP A 72 -10.46 3.76 -9.82
C ASP A 72 -9.30 4.76 -9.98
N ASP A 73 -8.04 4.31 -9.97
CA ASP A 73 -6.88 5.16 -10.32
C ASP A 73 -6.75 5.27 -11.85
N GLY A 74 -7.81 5.79 -12.47
CA GLY A 74 -7.82 6.12 -13.88
C GLY A 74 -6.67 7.08 -14.19
N PRO A 75 -6.15 7.08 -15.43
CA PRO A 75 -5.01 7.91 -15.80
C PRO A 75 -5.31 9.37 -15.44
N ARG A 76 -4.59 9.90 -14.45
CA ARG A 76 -4.76 11.27 -13.97
C ARG A 76 -4.72 12.18 -15.17
N ARG A 77 -5.86 12.80 -15.51
CA ARG A 77 -5.98 13.72 -16.64
C ARG A 77 -5.21 14.99 -16.27
N GLY A 78 -3.89 14.95 -16.46
CA GLY A 78 -3.03 16.09 -16.27
C GLY A 78 -3.38 17.20 -17.27
N ARG A 79 -2.74 18.36 -17.08
CA ARG A 79 -2.83 19.45 -18.06
C ARG A 79 -2.49 18.88 -19.45
N PRO A 80 -3.35 19.09 -20.47
CA PRO A 80 -3.04 18.67 -21.82
C PRO A 80 -1.65 19.17 -22.24
N PRO A 81 -0.88 18.39 -23.03
CA PRO A 81 0.45 18.81 -23.48
C PRO A 81 0.40 20.20 -24.12
N LYS A 82 1.40 21.05 -23.84
CA LYS A 82 1.44 22.45 -24.32
C LYS A 82 1.26 22.56 -25.85
N TRP A 83 1.79 21.59 -26.59
CA TRP A 83 1.64 21.54 -28.06
C TRP A 83 0.19 21.31 -28.50
N LEU A 84 -0.58 20.49 -27.78
CA LEU A 84 -1.99 20.22 -28.09
C LEU A 84 -2.86 21.45 -27.77
N VAL A 85 -2.53 22.16 -26.69
CA VAL A 85 -3.15 23.45 -26.36
C VAL A 85 -2.88 24.49 -27.45
N GLU A 86 -1.62 24.60 -27.89
CA GLU A 86 -1.20 25.53 -28.94
C GLU A 86 -1.85 25.22 -30.30
N GLN A 87 -1.94 23.94 -30.67
CA GLN A 87 -2.60 23.51 -31.90
C GLN A 87 -4.09 23.87 -31.90
N ARG A 88 -4.79 23.67 -30.77
CA ARG A 88 -6.19 24.08 -30.60
C ARG A 88 -6.37 25.59 -30.69
N ARG A 89 -5.43 26.37 -30.14
CA ARG A 89 -5.41 27.83 -30.26
C ARG A 89 -5.31 28.27 -31.72
N ARG A 90 -4.31 27.76 -32.45
CA ARG A 90 -4.11 28.07 -33.88
C ARG A 90 -5.30 27.71 -34.76
N LYS A 91 -5.95 26.57 -34.47
CA LYS A 91 -7.17 26.16 -35.19
C LYS A 91 -8.30 27.19 -34.99
N ARG A 92 -8.54 27.62 -33.76
CA ARG A 92 -9.56 28.63 -33.42
C ARG A 92 -9.25 29.99 -34.08
N GLU A 93 -8.00 30.43 -34.07
CA GLU A 93 -7.57 31.67 -34.74
C GLU A 93 -7.81 31.63 -36.26
N ARG A 94 -7.52 30.49 -36.89
CA ARG A 94 -7.78 30.29 -38.32
C ARG A 94 -9.27 30.30 -38.63
N GLU A 95 -10.09 29.66 -37.80
CA GLU A 95 -11.56 29.67 -37.95
C GLU A 95 -12.14 31.08 -37.81
N LEU A 96 -11.69 31.86 -36.81
CA LEU A 96 -12.09 33.27 -36.65
C LEU A 96 -11.69 34.12 -37.87
N ARG A 97 -10.45 34.00 -38.35
CA ARG A 97 -9.97 34.73 -39.52
C ARG A 97 -10.73 34.37 -40.81
N ASN A 98 -11.20 33.13 -40.92
CA ASN A 98 -12.00 32.69 -42.07
C ASN A 98 -13.45 33.21 -42.00
N LEU A 99 -13.98 33.45 -40.80
CA LEU A 99 -15.28 34.09 -40.59
C LEU A 99 -15.22 35.61 -40.85
N GLU A 100 -14.06 36.23 -40.66
CA GLU A 100 -13.77 37.65 -40.95
C GLU A 100 -13.34 37.91 -42.41
N GLY A 101 -13.67 37.02 -43.34
CA GLY A 101 -13.45 37.23 -44.78
C GLY A 101 -14.05 38.56 -45.28
N PRO A 102 -13.46 39.17 -46.32
CA PRO A 102 -13.57 40.60 -46.58
C PRO A 102 -15.03 41.03 -46.77
N GLN A 103 -15.48 41.99 -45.97
CA GLN A 103 -16.64 42.81 -46.31
C GLN A 103 -16.34 43.43 -47.67
N GLN A 104 -16.95 42.88 -48.73
CA GLN A 104 -16.90 43.44 -50.07
C GLN A 104 -17.55 44.82 -49.98
N VAL A 105 -16.73 45.85 -50.20
CA VAL A 105 -17.14 47.25 -50.33
C VAL A 105 -18.05 47.34 -51.56
N ALA A 106 -19.18 48.03 -51.37
CA ALA A 106 -20.26 48.27 -52.32
C ALA A 106 -19.81 48.93 -53.63
#